data_AF-A0A4S4FRW5-F1
#
_entry.id   AF-A0A4S4FRW5-F1
#
_cell.length_a   1.000
_cell.length_b   1.000
_cell.length_c   1.000
_cell.angle_alpha   90.00
_cell.angle_beta   90.00
_cell.angle_gamma   90.00
#
_symmetry.space_group_name_H-M   'P 1'
#
loop_
_entity.id
_entity.type
_entity.pdbx_description
1 polymer ?
#
loop_
_entity_poly.entity_id
_entity_poly.type
_entity_poly.pdbx_seq_one_letter_code
_entity_poly.pdbx_strand_id
1 'polypeptide(L)'
;MSKKIDRAASELKKALTAHAKVAGKKKVSKGRIDKASARVRSAANSYAGLVYSKTGVDSPFLDIRDPRLDTPVAISLKAERDALARRRAS
;
A
#
# COMPACT_ATOMS: atom_id res chain seq x y z
N MET A 1 18.46 -15.65 5.78
CA MET A 1 17.41 -14.68 5.37
C MET A 1 16.26 -14.70 6.39
N SER A 2 15.58 -13.57 6.63
CA SER A 2 14.48 -13.56 7.60
C SER A 2 13.28 -14.28 6.97
N LYS A 3 12.98 -15.51 7.42
CA LYS A 3 11.85 -16.31 6.94
C LYS A 3 10.52 -15.52 6.88
N LYS A 4 10.36 -14.51 7.75
CA LYS A 4 9.19 -13.62 7.77
C LYS A 4 9.15 -12.65 6.58
N ILE A 5 10.29 -12.04 6.22
CA ILE A 5 10.38 -11.13 5.08
C ILE A 5 10.20 -11.91 3.77
N ASP A 6 10.82 -13.09 3.65
CA ASP A 6 10.68 -13.94 2.45
C ASP A 6 9.23 -14.39 2.26
N ARG A 7 8.54 -14.74 3.35
CA ARG A 7 7.12 -15.05 3.33
C ARG A 7 6.28 -13.85 2.92
N ALA A 8 6.53 -12.66 3.48
CA ALA A 8 5.80 -11.45 3.12
C ALA A 8 6.00 -11.05 1.66
N ALA A 9 7.23 -11.18 1.13
CA ALA A 9 7.54 -10.96 -0.27
C ALA A 9 6.77 -11.94 -1.19
N SER A 10 6.70 -13.22 -0.81
CA SER A 10 5.91 -14.22 -1.53
C SER A 10 4.42 -13.89 -1.55
N GLU A 11 3.86 -13.46 -0.42
CA GLU A 11 2.45 -13.04 -0.33
C GLU A 11 2.18 -11.78 -1.17
N LEU A 12 3.08 -10.81 -1.17
CA LEU A 12 2.98 -9.64 -2.05
C LEU A 12 2.99 -10.04 -3.53
N LYS A 13 3.90 -10.92 -3.94
CA LYS A 13 3.95 -11.44 -5.32
C LYS A 13 2.64 -12.15 -5.70
N LYS A 14 2.08 -12.96 -4.80
CA LYS A 14 0.78 -13.63 -5.03
C LYS A 14 -0.35 -12.61 -5.19
N ALA A 15 -0.39 -11.59 -4.34
CA ALA A 15 -1.41 -10.54 -4.42
C ALA A 15 -1.34 -9.77 -5.75
N LEU A 16 -0.13 -9.38 -6.19
CA LEU A 16 0.10 -8.74 -7.49
C LEU A 16 -0.35 -9.62 -8.66
N THR A 17 0.03 -10.90 -8.63
CA THR A 17 -0.37 -11.87 -9.67
C THR A 17 -1.89 -12.04 -9.71
N ALA A 18 -2.55 -12.14 -8.56
CA ALA A 18 -4.01 -12.24 -8.48
C ALA A 18 -4.69 -10.96 -8.97
N HIS A 19 -4.16 -9.79 -8.64
CA HIS A 19 -4.66 -8.52 -9.14
C HIS A 19 -4.56 -8.43 -10.66
N ALA A 20 -3.40 -8.75 -11.26
CA ALA A 20 -3.22 -8.77 -12.71
C ALA A 20 -4.20 -9.73 -13.41
N LYS A 21 -4.41 -10.93 -12.86
CA LYS A 21 -5.41 -11.89 -13.36
C LYS A 21 -6.84 -11.38 -13.30
N VAL A 22 -7.18 -10.53 -12.34
CA VAL A 22 -8.51 -9.95 -12.20
C VAL A 22 -8.68 -8.75 -13.13
N ALA A 23 -7.69 -7.84 -13.16
CA ALA A 23 -7.71 -6.64 -13.98
C ALA A 23 -7.61 -6.94 -15.49
N GLY A 24 -6.92 -8.01 -15.88
CA GLY A 24 -6.77 -8.41 -17.29
C GLY A 24 -7.98 -9.14 -17.89
N LYS A 25 -9.06 -9.37 -17.13
CA LYS A 25 -10.27 -10.03 -17.63
C LYS A 25 -11.25 -9.02 -18.24
N LYS A 26 -11.78 -9.34 -19.43
CA LYS A 26 -12.65 -8.46 -20.24
C LYS A 26 -13.93 -7.97 -19.55
N LYS A 27 -14.50 -8.73 -18.62
CA LYS A 27 -15.76 -8.39 -17.92
C LYS A 27 -15.60 -8.63 -16.41
N VAL A 28 -15.03 -7.67 -15.71
CA VAL A 28 -14.88 -7.71 -14.25
C VAL A 28 -15.48 -6.46 -13.62
N SER A 29 -16.24 -6.65 -12.55
CA SER A 29 -16.82 -5.53 -11.81
C SER A 29 -15.76 -4.71 -11.08
N LYS A 30 -15.97 -3.40 -11.02
CA LYS A 30 -15.12 -2.45 -10.28
C LYS A 30 -14.83 -2.92 -8.85
N GLY A 31 -15.86 -3.37 -8.13
CA GLY A 31 -15.70 -3.88 -6.76
C GLY A 31 -14.77 -5.09 -6.63
N ARG A 32 -14.68 -5.95 -7.66
CA ARG A 32 -13.74 -7.08 -7.65
C ARG A 32 -12.30 -6.63 -7.87
N ILE A 33 -12.09 -5.62 -8.71
CA ILE A 33 -10.77 -4.97 -8.91
C ILE A 33 -10.37 -4.23 -7.64
N ASP A 34 -11.27 -3.47 -7.03
CA ASP A 34 -11.02 -2.73 -5.78
C ASP A 34 -10.64 -3.69 -4.64
N LYS A 35 -11.35 -4.82 -4.51
CA LYS A 35 -11.00 -5.86 -3.52
C LYS A 35 -9.62 -6.48 -3.78
N ALA A 36 -9.27 -6.75 -5.04
CA ALA A 36 -7.94 -7.23 -5.39
C ALA A 36 -6.86 -6.18 -5.11
N SER A 37 -7.14 -4.91 -5.38
CA SER A 37 -6.26 -3.77 -5.10
C SER A 37 -6.02 -3.60 -3.60
N ALA A 38 -7.06 -3.72 -2.78
CA ALA A 38 -6.95 -3.67 -1.32
C ALA A 38 -6.03 -4.78 -0.76
N ARG A 39 -6.08 -5.98 -1.35
CA ARG A 39 -5.17 -7.08 -0.98
C ARG A 39 -3.71 -6.78 -1.33
N VAL A 40 -3.46 -6.18 -2.50
CA VAL A 40 -2.10 -5.73 -2.89
C VAL A 40 -1.57 -4.71 -1.89
N ARG A 41 -2.36 -3.68 -1.56
CA ARG A 41 -1.96 -2.64 -0.59
C ARG A 41 -1.64 -3.24 0.78
N SER A 42 -2.49 -4.13 1.28
CA SER A 42 -2.27 -4.80 2.57
C SER A 42 -0.96 -5.62 2.58
N ALA A 43 -0.71 -6.41 1.54
CA ALA A 43 0.51 -7.20 1.43
C ALA A 43 1.76 -6.31 1.30
N ALA A 44 1.67 -5.20 0.56
CA ALA A 44 2.76 -4.24 0.38
C ALA A 44 3.13 -3.58 1.71
N ASN A 45 2.14 -3.12 2.48
CA ASN A 45 2.34 -2.53 3.80
C ASN A 45 2.97 -3.52 4.79
N SER A 46 2.53 -4.78 4.77
CA SER A 46 3.10 -5.83 5.62
C SER A 46 4.57 -6.10 5.29
N TYR A 47 4.91 -6.22 4.00
CA TYR A 47 6.30 -6.38 3.57
C TYR A 47 7.15 -5.17 3.96
N ALA A 48 6.71 -3.95 3.65
CA ALA A 48 7.43 -2.71 3.97
C ALA A 48 7.66 -2.55 5.48
N GLY A 49 6.63 -2.83 6.31
CA GLY A 49 6.76 -2.78 7.76
C GLY A 49 7.79 -3.77 8.32
N LEU A 50 7.85 -4.99 7.77
CA LEU A 50 8.85 -5.98 8.16
C LEU A 50 10.27 -5.60 7.73
N VAL A 51 10.42 -4.99 6.55
CA VAL A 51 11.71 -4.48 6.08
C VAL A 51 12.17 -3.34 6.99
N TYR A 52 11.32 -2.32 7.20
CA TYR A 52 11.61 -1.19 8.07
C TYR A 52 11.98 -1.64 9.50
N SER A 53 11.18 -2.53 10.09
CA SER A 53 11.46 -3.06 11.43
C SER A 53 12.81 -3.79 11.53
N LYS A 54 13.35 -4.30 10.41
CA LYS A 54 14.61 -5.03 10.40
C LYS A 54 15.81 -4.16 10.03
N THR A 55 15.64 -3.24 9.07
CA THR A 55 16.76 -2.52 8.45
C THR A 55 16.73 -1.02 8.75
N GLY A 56 15.64 -0.49 9.30
CA GLY A 56 15.41 0.95 9.43
C GLY A 56 15.21 1.68 8.09
N VAL A 57 15.21 0.95 6.97
CA VAL A 57 15.03 1.53 5.64
C VAL A 57 13.55 1.78 5.39
N ASP A 58 13.25 2.96 4.89
CA ASP A 58 11.90 3.38 4.52
C ASP A 58 11.24 2.47 3.47
N SER A 59 9.91 2.56 3.39
CA SER A 59 9.13 1.75 2.46
C SER A 59 9.56 2.00 1.00
N PRO A 60 9.75 0.94 0.18
CA PRO A 60 10.06 1.10 -1.25
C PRO A 60 8.87 1.58 -2.09
N PHE A 61 7.71 1.84 -1.47
CA PHE A 61 6.47 2.22 -2.14
C PHE A 61 6.06 3.68 -1.89
N LEU A 62 6.92 4.50 -1.29
CA LEU A 62 6.60 5.89 -0.91
C LEU A 62 6.29 6.81 -2.09
N ASP A 63 6.91 6.57 -3.25
CA ASP A 63 6.75 7.41 -4.44
C ASP A 63 5.55 7.01 -5.32
N ILE A 64 4.77 6.01 -4.89
CA ILE A 64 3.57 5.60 -5.62
C ILE A 64 2.44 6.61 -5.32
N ARG A 65 2.24 7.55 -6.25
CA ARG A 65 1.11 8.49 -6.20
C ARG A 65 -0.21 7.75 -6.45
N ASP A 66 -1.23 8.05 -5.65
CA ASP A 66 -2.59 7.60 -5.96
C ASP A 66 -3.12 8.44 -7.13
N PRO A 67 -3.41 7.85 -8.31
CA PRO A 67 -3.87 8.59 -9.47
C PRO A 67 -5.26 9.23 -9.27
N ARG A 68 -5.97 8.90 -8.19
CA ARG A 68 -7.23 9.54 -7.80
C ARG A 68 -7.05 10.75 -6.89
N LEU A 69 -5.85 10.97 -6.35
CA LEU A 69 -5.54 12.16 -5.57
C LEU A 69 -4.73 13.13 -6.42
N ASP A 70 -5.38 14.23 -6.81
CA ASP A 70 -4.65 15.37 -7.34
C ASP A 70 -3.70 15.94 -6.28
N THR A 71 -2.54 16.40 -6.75
CA THR A 71 -1.42 16.85 -5.89
C THR A 71 -1.85 17.88 -4.83
N PRO A 72 -2.70 18.89 -5.14
CA PRO A 72 -3.22 19.83 -4.14
C PRO A 72 -4.04 19.16 -3.02
N VAL A 73 -4.85 18.16 -3.35
CA VAL A 73 -5.69 17.44 -2.38
C VAL A 73 -4.83 16.62 -1.42
N ALA A 74 -3.79 15.95 -1.94
CA ALA A 74 -2.85 15.20 -1.11
C ALA A 74 -2.11 16.09 -0.10
N ILE A 75 -1.74 17.31 -0.50
CA ILE A 75 -1.11 18.31 0.39
C ILE A 75 -2.09 18.76 1.48
N SER A 76 -3.33 19.08 1.10
CA SER A 76 -4.37 19.50 2.05
C SER A 76 -4.62 18.42 3.12
N LEU A 77 -4.78 17.16 2.70
CA LEU A 77 -5.02 16.04 3.62
C LEU A 77 -3.82 15.76 4.54
N LYS A 78 -2.59 15.95 4.05
CA LYS A 78 -1.38 15.84 4.88
C LYS A 78 -1.35 16.93 5.95
N ALA A 79 -1.66 18.17 5.57
CA ALA A 79 -1.71 19.30 6.51
C ALA A 79 -2.76 19.08 7.60
N GLU A 80 -3.96 18.60 7.24
CA GLU A 80 -5.01 18.25 8.20
C GLU A 80 -4.57 17.13 9.17
N ARG A 81 -3.99 16.05 8.64
CA ARG A 81 -3.48 14.94 9.47
C ARG A 81 -2.44 15.43 10.47
N ASP A 82 -1.50 16.25 10.03
CA ASP A 82 -0.42 16.76 10.88
C ASP A 82 -0.97 17.74 11.95
N ALA A 83 -2.01 18.52 11.63
CA ALA A 83 -2.71 19.36 12.60
C ALA A 83 -3.45 18.52 13.67
N LEU A 84 -4.11 17.43 13.27
CA LEU A 84 -4.76 16.51 14.19
C LEU A 84 -3.76 15.79 15.11
N ALA A 85 -2.61 15.41 14.58
CA ALA A 85 -1.55 14.80 15.39
C ALA A 85 -1.03 15.76 16.46
N ARG A 86 -0.81 17.04 16.12
CA ARG A 86 -0.43 18.08 17.08
C ARG A 86 -1.50 18.27 18.16
N ARG A 87 -2.77 18.37 17.76
CA ARG A 87 -3.90 18.55 18.70
C ARG A 87 -4.11 17.36 19.65
N ARG A 88 -3.71 16.15 19.25
CA ARG A 88 -3.79 14.96 20.11
C ARG A 88 -2.58 14.80 21.04
N ALA A 89 -1.48 15.49 20.76
CA ALA A 89 -0.27 15.47 21.56
C ALA A 89 -0.22 16.62 22.59
N SER A 90 -1.10 17.61 22.46
CA SER A 90 -1.42 18.66 23.45
C SER A 90 -2.52 18.19 24.40
#